data_AF-A0A803LEU2-F1
#
_entry.id   AF-A0A803LEU2-F1
#
_cell.length_a   1.000
_cell.length_b   1.000
_cell.length_c   1.000
_cell.angle_alpha   90.00
_cell.angle_beta   90.00
_cell.angle_gamma   90.00
#
_symmetry.space_group_name_H-M   'P 1'
#
loop_
_entity.id
_entity.type
_entity.pdbx_description
1 polymer ?
#
loop_
_entity_poly.entity_id
_entity_poly.type
_entity_poly.pdbx_seq_one_letter_code
_entity_poly.pdbx_strand_id
1 'polypeptide(L)'
;MALDEITKASYLPNTLLPKANSKRATSALNTCKELLEQSIDRLKMASDQVGVGDLHSTLKDPSTILNLRLELGDVNTFSTNCLDEIVEAQDPQLQQLMQVGITNAKELAVNMLDVVSTYQF
;
A
#
# COMPACT_ATOMS: atom_id res chain seq x y z
N MET A 1 6.30 -7.56 -7.95
CA MET A 1 5.43 -6.65 -8.74
C MET A 1 4.72 -5.61 -7.87
N ALA A 2 3.70 -5.92 -7.05
CA ALA A 2 3.11 -4.94 -6.12
C ALA A 2 3.88 -4.84 -4.79
N LEU A 3 4.20 -6.01 -4.25
CA LEU A 3 4.99 -6.15 -3.03
C LEU A 3 6.35 -5.45 -3.14
N ASP A 4 7.04 -5.57 -4.29
CA ASP A 4 8.34 -4.91 -4.50
C ASP A 4 8.23 -3.39 -4.53
N GLU A 5 7.21 -2.84 -5.18
CA GLU A 5 7.01 -1.38 -5.26
C GLU A 5 6.62 -0.82 -3.90
N ILE A 6 5.73 -1.48 -3.15
CA ILE A 6 5.39 -1.02 -1.80
C ILE A 6 6.55 -1.19 -0.82
N THR A 7 7.36 -2.23 -1.01
CA THR A 7 8.56 -2.47 -0.19
C THR A 7 9.60 -1.37 -0.46
N LYS A 8 9.79 -0.96 -1.71
CA LYS A 8 10.59 0.23 -2.03
C LYS A 8 10.00 1.49 -1.39
N ALA A 9 8.68 1.67 -1.48
CA ALA A 9 8.00 2.82 -0.91
C ALA A 9 8.13 2.88 0.62
N SER A 10 8.12 1.75 1.33
CA SER A 10 8.24 1.73 2.81
C SER A 10 9.62 2.17 3.30
N TYR A 11 10.65 2.14 2.44
CA TYR A 11 11.96 2.73 2.75
C TYR A 11 12.02 4.25 2.56
N LEU A 12 11.06 4.85 1.84
CA LEU A 12 11.03 6.31 1.60
C LEU A 12 10.88 7.09 2.89
N PRO A 13 9.95 6.77 3.82
CA PRO A 13 9.87 7.45 5.10
C PRO A 13 11.21 7.54 5.84
N ASN A 14 11.93 6.42 5.95
CA ASN A 14 13.24 6.38 6.61
C ASN A 14 14.30 7.24 5.88
N THR A 15 14.24 7.29 4.56
CA THR A 15 15.15 8.10 3.73
C THR A 15 14.87 9.60 3.86
N LEU A 16 13.61 9.98 4.11
CA LEU A 16 13.15 11.36 4.18
C LEU A 16 13.14 11.92 5.61
N LEU A 17 13.10 11.06 6.64
CA LEU A 17 13.14 11.47 8.05
C LEU A 17 14.28 12.46 8.37
N PRO A 18 15.53 12.27 7.92
CA PRO A 18 16.62 13.22 8.15
C PRO A 18 16.44 14.57 7.45
N LYS A 19 15.56 14.64 6.44
CA LYS A 19 15.27 15.85 5.64
C LYS A 19 14.03 16.60 6.15
N ALA A 20 13.32 16.05 7.14
CA ALA A 20 12.15 16.68 7.71
C ALA A 20 12.53 18.02 8.38
N ASN A 21 11.91 19.10 7.94
CA ASN A 21 12.18 20.46 8.42
C ASN A 21 11.33 20.88 9.63
N SER A 22 10.40 20.02 10.06
CA SER A 22 9.44 20.33 11.12
C SER A 22 9.03 19.08 11.88
N LYS A 23 8.60 19.25 13.13
CA LYS A 23 8.03 18.17 13.95
C LYS A 23 6.81 17.52 13.27
N ARG A 24 6.04 18.32 12.52
CA ARG A 24 4.86 17.84 11.79
C ARG A 24 5.28 16.90 10.66
N ALA A 25 6.28 17.28 9.86
CA ALA A 25 6.85 16.44 8.82
C ALA A 25 7.45 15.14 9.39
N THR A 26 8.17 15.22 10.52
CA THR A 26 8.68 14.02 11.20
C THR A 26 7.56 13.10 11.66
N SER A 27 6.50 13.64 12.25
CA SER A 27 5.34 12.86 12.69
C SER A 27 4.65 12.17 11.51
N ALA A 28 4.36 12.91 10.44
CA ALA A 28 3.72 12.37 9.24
C ALA A 28 4.54 11.25 8.60
N LEU A 29 5.88 11.39 8.56
CA LEU A 29 6.77 10.34 8.06
C LEU A 29 6.74 9.08 8.91
N ASN A 30 6.72 9.21 10.25
CA ASN A 30 6.62 8.05 11.12
C ASN A 30 5.26 7.34 10.99
N THR A 31 4.16 8.09 10.96
CA THR A 31 2.83 7.52 10.72
C THR A 31 2.78 6.82 9.36
N CYS A 32 3.30 7.46 8.32
CA CYS A 32 3.33 6.86 7.00
C CYS A 32 4.15 5.56 6.96
N LYS A 33 5.29 5.51 7.68
CA LYS A 33 6.09 4.29 7.79
C LYS A 33 5.25 3.14 8.34
N GLU A 34 4.54 3.34 9.44
CA GLU A 34 3.70 2.32 10.06
C GLU A 34 2.58 1.85 9.13
N LEU A 35 1.98 2.78 8.36
CA LEU A 35 0.95 2.45 7.37
C LEU A 35 1.49 1.66 6.18
N LEU A 36 2.70 1.98 5.70
CA LEU A 36 3.33 1.25 4.60
C LEU A 36 3.83 -0.13 5.04
N GLU A 37 4.28 -0.28 6.29
CA GLU A 37 4.58 -1.59 6.89
C GLU A 37 3.33 -2.47 6.99
N GLN A 38 2.20 -1.91 7.45
CA GLN A 38 0.91 -2.61 7.42
C GLN A 38 0.49 -2.99 5.99
N SER A 39 0.71 -2.11 5.01
CA SER A 39 0.41 -2.40 3.60
C SER A 39 1.24 -3.57 3.06
N ILE A 40 2.51 -3.69 3.47
CA ILE A 40 3.37 -4.83 3.12
C ILE A 40 2.80 -6.11 3.69
N ASP A 41 2.37 -6.12 4.94
CA ASP A 41 1.83 -7.32 5.59
C ASP A 41 0.54 -7.79 4.92
N ARG A 42 -0.35 -6.85 4.57
CA ARG A 42 -1.56 -7.14 3.77
C ARG A 42 -1.23 -7.73 2.40
N LEU A 43 -0.24 -7.18 1.69
CA LEU A 43 0.17 -7.71 0.38
C LEU A 43 0.81 -9.10 0.49
N LYS A 44 1.54 -9.40 1.57
CA LYS A 44 2.04 -10.76 1.83
C LYS A 44 0.89 -11.73 2.07
N MET A 45 -0.09 -11.35 2.92
CA MET A 45 -1.27 -12.18 3.16
C MET A 45 -2.06 -12.44 1.87
N ALA A 46 -2.26 -11.41 1.04
CA ALA A 46 -2.90 -11.58 -0.26
C ALA A 46 -2.09 -12.50 -1.20
N SER A 47 -0.76 -12.34 -1.24
CA SER A 47 0.12 -13.20 -2.05
C SER A 47 0.09 -14.66 -1.61
N ASP A 48 0.09 -14.91 -0.29
CA ASP A 48 0.05 -16.27 0.28
C ASP A 48 -1.27 -16.96 -0.03
N GLN A 49 -2.38 -16.22 -0.07
CA GLN A 49 -3.70 -16.74 -0.45
C GLN A 49 -3.78 -17.12 -1.93
N VAL A 50 -3.14 -16.36 -2.82
CA VAL A 50 -3.04 -16.71 -4.25
C VAL A 50 -2.17 -17.96 -4.44
N GLY A 51 -1.10 -18.10 -3.66
CA GLY A 51 -0.19 -19.24 -3.68
C GLY A 51 0.56 -19.42 -5.00
N VAL A 52 1.28 -20.54 -5.14
CA VAL A 52 1.98 -20.95 -6.38
C VAL A 52 1.04 -21.70 -7.35
N GLY A 53 -0.23 -21.83 -6.98
CA GLY A 53 -1.26 -22.51 -7.76
C GLY A 53 -1.85 -21.63 -8.86
N ASP A 54 -2.65 -22.24 -9.73
CA ASP A 54 -3.42 -21.53 -10.75
C ASP A 54 -4.38 -20.52 -10.11
N LEU A 55 -4.15 -19.22 -10.37
CA LEU A 55 -4.98 -18.10 -9.91
C LEU A 55 -6.47 -18.33 -10.21
N HIS A 56 -6.79 -18.95 -11.35
CA HIS A 56 -8.18 -19.21 -11.73
C HIS A 56 -8.85 -20.26 -10.83
N SER A 57 -8.08 -21.20 -10.29
CA SER A 57 -8.57 -22.21 -9.35
C SER A 57 -8.71 -21.64 -7.93
N THR A 58 -7.79 -20.78 -7.52
CA THR A 58 -7.83 -20.07 -6.23
C THR A 58 -9.01 -19.10 -6.14
N LEU A 59 -9.36 -18.44 -7.25
CA LEU A 59 -10.49 -17.51 -7.33
C LEU A 59 -11.86 -18.20 -7.53
N LYS A 60 -11.96 -19.52 -7.27
CA LYS A 60 -13.27 -20.21 -7.20
C LYS A 60 -13.85 -20.25 -5.80
N ASP A 61 -13.03 -20.05 -4.77
CA ASP A 61 -13.48 -20.02 -3.38
C ASP A 61 -13.99 -18.62 -3.01
N PRO A 62 -15.25 -18.49 -2.58
CA PRO A 62 -15.78 -17.20 -2.17
C PRO A 62 -15.08 -16.52 -1.01
N SER A 63 -14.58 -17.31 -0.07
CA SER A 63 -13.85 -16.80 1.07
C SER A 63 -12.50 -16.21 0.66
N THR A 64 -11.82 -16.81 -0.32
CA THR A 64 -10.54 -16.32 -0.84
C THR A 64 -10.71 -15.01 -1.58
N ILE A 65 -11.74 -14.87 -2.44
CA ILE A 65 -12.02 -13.60 -3.12
C ILE A 65 -12.34 -12.50 -2.10
N LEU A 66 -13.15 -12.79 -1.08
CA LEU A 66 -13.49 -11.81 -0.06
C LEU A 66 -12.25 -11.35 0.72
N ASN A 67 -11.40 -12.29 1.12
CA ASN A 67 -10.16 -11.99 1.83
C ASN A 67 -9.22 -11.17 0.95
N LEU A 68 -8.99 -11.56 -0.31
CA LEU A 68 -8.16 -10.79 -1.24
C LEU A 68 -8.67 -9.36 -1.43
N ARG A 69 -10.00 -9.17 -1.51
CA ARG A 69 -10.59 -7.82 -1.57
C ARG A 69 -10.32 -7.01 -0.31
N LEU A 70 -10.44 -7.64 0.86
CA LEU A 70 -10.18 -6.99 2.14
C LEU A 70 -8.70 -6.60 2.25
N GLU A 71 -7.78 -7.52 2.01
CA GLU A 71 -6.35 -7.25 2.12
C GLU A 71 -5.89 -6.18 1.11
N LEU A 72 -6.33 -6.23 -0.16
CA LEU A 72 -5.99 -5.23 -1.17
C LEU A 72 -6.69 -3.88 -0.91
N GLY A 73 -7.90 -3.90 -0.36
CA GLY A 73 -8.62 -2.70 0.08
C GLY A 73 -7.91 -2.00 1.24
N ASP A 74 -7.39 -2.75 2.21
CA ASP A 74 -6.58 -2.24 3.31
C ASP A 74 -5.30 -1.57 2.79
N VAL A 75 -4.60 -2.19 1.83
CA VAL A 75 -3.40 -1.61 1.19
C VAL A 75 -3.70 -0.25 0.57
N ASN A 76 -4.80 -0.15 -0.17
CA ASN A 76 -5.23 1.11 -0.76
C ASN A 76 -5.56 2.16 0.32
N THR A 77 -6.21 1.75 1.40
CA THR A 77 -6.57 2.62 2.53
C THR A 77 -5.33 3.13 3.24
N PHE A 78 -4.40 2.26 3.63
CA PHE A 78 -3.18 2.64 4.32
C PHE A 78 -2.26 3.52 3.46
N SER A 79 -2.13 3.21 2.17
CA SER A 79 -1.38 4.04 1.23
C SER A 79 -1.99 5.44 1.08
N THR A 80 -3.33 5.52 1.07
CA THR A 80 -4.05 6.80 1.00
C THR A 80 -3.86 7.61 2.28
N ASN A 81 -4.05 6.98 3.44
CA ASN A 81 -3.87 7.63 4.74
C ASN A 81 -2.44 8.15 4.91
N CYS A 82 -1.42 7.41 4.44
CA CYS A 82 -0.05 7.93 4.46
C CYS A 82 0.06 9.22 3.64
N LEU A 83 -0.49 9.26 2.41
CA LEU A 83 -0.43 10.45 1.57
C LEU A 83 -1.16 11.62 2.23
N ASP A 84 -2.30 11.37 2.88
CA ASP A 84 -3.07 12.40 3.59
C ASP A 84 -2.26 12.99 4.76
N GLU A 85 -1.59 12.16 5.57
CA GLU A 85 -0.69 12.63 6.64
C GLU A 85 0.44 13.53 6.09
N ILE A 86 1.00 13.18 4.93
CA ILE A 86 2.05 13.97 4.29
C ILE A 86 1.50 15.29 3.74
N VAL A 87 0.28 15.30 3.20
CA VAL A 87 -0.42 16.54 2.78
C VAL A 87 -0.62 17.45 3.99
N GLU A 88 -1.07 16.90 5.12
CA GLU A 88 -1.29 17.65 6.36
C GLU A 88 0.01 18.22 6.95
N ALA A 89 1.16 17.60 6.66
CA ALA A 89 2.46 18.10 7.07
C ALA A 89 2.83 19.46 6.45
N GLN A 90 2.14 19.88 5.38
CA GLN A 90 2.36 21.15 4.69
C GLN A 90 3.82 21.34 4.22
N ASP A 91 4.46 20.25 3.81
CA ASP A 91 5.79 20.24 3.19
C ASP A 91 5.67 19.81 1.73
N PRO A 92 5.69 20.75 0.75
CA PRO A 92 5.48 20.44 -0.66
C PRO A 92 6.55 19.52 -1.26
N GLN A 93 7.81 19.61 -0.80
CA GLN A 93 8.87 18.74 -1.29
C GLN A 93 8.65 17.31 -0.81
N LEU A 94 8.30 17.16 0.46
CA LEU A 94 7.95 15.88 1.05
C LEU A 94 6.73 15.25 0.36
N GLN A 95 5.70 16.06 0.12
CA GLN A 95 4.51 15.65 -0.59
C GLN A 95 4.84 15.10 -1.98
N GLN A 96 5.63 15.83 -2.77
CA GLN A 96 6.01 15.38 -4.12
C GLN A 96 6.76 14.04 -4.10
N LEU A 97 7.74 13.89 -3.20
CA LEU A 97 8.56 12.67 -3.10
C LEU A 97 7.72 11.46 -2.66
N MET A 98 6.84 11.64 -1.68
CA MET A 98 5.97 10.58 -1.19
C MET A 98 4.88 10.20 -2.18
N GLN A 99 4.28 11.19 -2.85
CA GLN A 99 3.27 10.98 -3.89
C GLN A 99 3.83 10.10 -5.01
N VAL A 100 5.01 10.44 -5.56
CA VAL A 100 5.65 9.66 -6.62
C VAL A 100 5.97 8.24 -6.15
N GLY A 101 6.46 8.08 -4.93
CA GLY A 101 6.84 6.79 -4.38
C GLY A 101 5.67 5.84 -4.09
N ILE A 102 4.53 6.37 -3.67
CA ILE A 102 3.38 5.58 -3.22
C ILE A 102 2.35 5.37 -4.34
N THR A 103 2.19 6.33 -5.26
CA THR A 103 1.19 6.22 -6.34
C THR A 103 1.33 4.92 -7.13
N ASN A 104 2.55 4.53 -7.52
CA ASN A 104 2.75 3.30 -8.29
C ASN A 104 2.31 2.04 -7.52
N ALA A 105 2.64 1.97 -6.22
CA ALA A 105 2.27 0.84 -5.37
C ALA A 105 0.75 0.79 -5.14
N LYS A 106 0.13 1.96 -4.91
CA LYS A 106 -1.32 2.11 -4.74
C LYS A 106 -2.07 1.69 -6.02
N GLU A 107 -1.67 2.22 -7.18
CA GLU A 107 -2.30 1.90 -8.46
C GLU A 107 -2.23 0.40 -8.76
N LEU A 108 -1.10 -0.24 -8.46
CA LEU A 108 -0.97 -1.67 -8.68
C LEU A 108 -1.85 -2.51 -7.73
N ALA A 109 -1.98 -2.11 -6.46
CA ALA A 109 -2.91 -2.75 -5.52
C ALA A 109 -4.38 -2.57 -5.94
N VAL A 110 -4.75 -1.38 -6.44
CA VAL A 110 -6.07 -1.10 -6.99
C VAL A 110 -6.34 -1.95 -8.24
N ASN A 111 -5.39 -2.05 -9.17
CA ASN A 111 -5.55 -2.89 -10.35
C ASN A 111 -5.74 -4.37 -9.98
N MET A 112 -5.01 -4.87 -8.98
CA MET A 112 -5.21 -6.22 -8.46
C MET A 112 -6.60 -6.39 -7.83
N LEU A 113 -7.06 -5.39 -7.07
CA LEU A 113 -8.39 -5.38 -6.46
C LEU A 113 -9.48 -5.42 -7.53
N ASP A 114 -9.34 -4.65 -8.60
CA ASP A 114 -10.29 -4.62 -9.72
C ASP A 114 -10.39 -5.98 -10.38
N VAL A 115 -9.25 -6.64 -10.64
CA VAL A 115 -9.23 -8.02 -11.18
C VAL A 115 -9.99 -8.97 -10.27
N VAL A 116 -9.67 -9.00 -8.97
CA VAL A 116 -10.37 -9.87 -8.00
C VAL A 116 -11.86 -9.51 -7.89
N SER A 117 -12.22 -8.24 -8.11
CA SER A 117 -13.60 -7.76 -8.09
C SER A 117 -14.43 -8.22 -9.29
N THR A 118 -13.80 -8.59 -10.41
CA THR A 118 -14.49 -9.18 -11.57
C THR A 118 -15.01 -10.60 -11.32
N TYR A 119 -14.42 -11.33 -10.36
CA TYR A 119 -14.89 -12.66 -9.97
C TYR A 119 -16.08 -12.51 -9.02
N GLN A 120 -17.29 -12.60 -9.59
CA GLN A 120 -18.55 -12.55 -8.85
C GLN A 120 -19.10 -13.97 -8.63
N PHE A 121 -19.80 -14.17 -7.51
CA PHE A 121 -20.60 -15.37 -7.23
C PHE A 121 -21.97 -15.25 -7.85
#